data_AF-A0A352PX60-F1
#
_entry.id   AF-A0A352PX60-F1
#
_cell.length_a   1.000
_cell.length_b   1.000
_cell.length_c   1.000
_cell.angle_alpha   90.00
_cell.angle_beta   90.00
_cell.angle_gamma   90.00
#
_symmetry.space_group_name_H-M   'P 1'
#
loop_
_entity.id
_entity.type
_entity.pdbx_description
1 polymer ?
#
loop_
_entity_poly.entity_id
_entity_poly.type
_entity_poly.pdbx_seq_one_letter_code
_entity_poly.pdbx_strand_id
1 'polypeptide(L)'
;RGTAEAKGIKQLFVAGINAYVDWLSSNPDRMPMEFKQLGYKPAKWAPEDVVRIRSHGLTRNLNSEVARANTVCKANDVDADQVRFYLTNNWRSQVPEGLDPCLPVDVLKVFQLATQGVRVTPESIKSASVNSLELAALPDDDPAAEGSNNWVVAPKKSTTGRAIMANDPHRAYSAPSLRYIAHISAPGLNVIGAGEPALPGISIGHNGTIAFGLTIFNIDQEDLYVYELNPNNPTQYRYKGGWESFRIVKEEIRIK
;
A
#
# COMPACT_ATOMS: atom_id res chain seq x y z
N ARG A 1 3.66 -23.79 12.36
CA ARG A 1 2.86 -23.40 13.56
C ARG A 1 2.09 -22.07 13.37
N GLY A 2 2.55 -21.11 12.55
CA GLY A 2 1.93 -19.76 12.47
C GLY A 2 0.63 -19.57 11.67
N THR A 3 0.11 -20.54 10.90
CA THR A 3 -1.06 -20.30 10.02
C THR A 3 -2.41 -20.43 10.73
N ALA A 4 -2.55 -21.39 11.66
CA ALA A 4 -3.81 -21.63 12.39
C ALA A 4 -4.08 -20.53 13.43
N GLU A 5 -3.05 -20.11 14.17
CA GLU A 5 -3.16 -19.01 15.15
C GLU A 5 -3.45 -17.67 14.48
N ALA A 6 -2.77 -17.36 13.38
CA ALA A 6 -3.04 -16.14 12.61
C ALA A 6 -4.47 -16.12 12.04
N LYS A 7 -5.01 -17.28 11.65
CA LYS A 7 -6.42 -17.39 11.22
C LYS A 7 -7.38 -17.04 12.35
N GLY A 8 -7.16 -17.59 13.55
CA GLY A 8 -7.99 -17.32 14.73
C GLY A 8 -7.99 -15.84 15.14
N ILE A 9 -6.82 -15.21 15.16
CA ILE A 9 -6.68 -13.78 15.52
C ILE A 9 -7.51 -12.89 14.59
N LYS A 10 -7.44 -13.12 13.27
CA LYS A 10 -8.21 -12.35 12.28
C LYS A 10 -9.71 -12.53 12.46
N GLN A 11 -10.16 -13.76 12.71
CA GLN A 11 -11.57 -14.06 12.95
C GLN A 11 -12.10 -13.31 14.18
N LEU A 12 -11.34 -13.30 15.28
CA LEU A 12 -11.71 -12.61 16.51
C LEU A 12 -11.71 -11.08 16.34
N PHE A 13 -10.72 -10.53 15.64
CA PHE A 13 -10.66 -9.11 15.32
C PHE A 13 -11.88 -8.66 14.52
N VAL A 14 -12.20 -9.38 13.45
CA VAL A 14 -13.38 -9.12 12.62
C VAL A 14 -14.69 -9.31 13.40
N ALA A 15 -14.76 -10.30 14.29
CA ALA A 15 -15.92 -10.47 15.17
C ALA A 15 -16.14 -9.24 16.07
N GLY A 16 -15.07 -8.65 16.59
CA GLY A 16 -15.14 -7.40 17.37
C GLY A 16 -15.64 -6.21 16.54
N ILE A 17 -15.11 -6.02 15.34
CA ILE A 17 -15.60 -4.98 14.40
C ILE A 17 -17.08 -5.19 14.12
N ASN A 18 -17.47 -6.42 13.79
CA ASN A 18 -18.85 -6.76 13.47
C ASN A 18 -19.77 -6.58 14.67
N ALA A 19 -19.33 -6.87 15.89
CA ALA A 19 -20.12 -6.60 17.09
C ALA A 19 -20.40 -5.10 17.25
N TYR A 20 -19.43 -4.23 16.94
CA TYR A 20 -19.66 -2.78 16.92
C TYR A 20 -20.63 -2.35 15.82
N VAL A 21 -20.55 -2.96 14.64
CA VAL A 21 -21.53 -2.73 13.54
C VAL A 21 -22.95 -3.15 13.93
N ASP A 22 -23.13 -4.27 14.66
CA ASP A 22 -24.45 -4.66 15.20
C ASP A 22 -24.94 -3.68 16.25
N TRP A 23 -24.04 -3.22 17.11
CA TRP A 23 -24.36 -2.23 18.11
C TRP A 23 -24.81 -0.91 17.46
N LEU A 24 -24.14 -0.43 16.41
CA LEU A 24 -24.56 0.74 15.64
C LEU A 24 -25.94 0.55 14.99
N SER A 25 -26.24 -0.67 14.52
CA SER A 25 -27.55 -0.99 13.94
C SER A 25 -28.68 -0.91 14.98
N SER A 26 -28.37 -1.24 16.24
CA SER A 26 -29.29 -1.14 17.38
C SER A 26 -29.30 0.24 18.04
N ASN A 27 -28.36 1.12 17.68
CA ASN A 27 -28.21 2.47 18.23
C ASN A 27 -28.08 3.51 17.10
N PRO A 28 -29.13 3.78 16.30
CA PRO A 28 -29.04 4.62 15.11
C PRO A 28 -28.55 6.05 15.39
N ASP A 29 -28.82 6.59 16.58
CA ASP A 29 -28.38 7.91 16.99
C ASP A 29 -26.84 8.02 17.04
N ARG A 30 -26.17 6.89 17.33
CA ARG A 30 -24.71 6.75 17.39
C ARG A 30 -24.06 6.50 16.03
N MET A 31 -24.83 6.35 14.96
CA MET A 31 -24.29 6.19 13.61
C MET A 31 -23.40 7.39 13.24
N PRO A 32 -22.15 7.17 12.76
CA PRO A 32 -21.29 8.26 12.33
C PRO A 32 -21.95 9.12 11.24
N MET A 33 -21.63 10.42 11.22
CA MET A 33 -22.34 11.39 10.39
C MET A 33 -22.14 11.11 8.89
N GLU A 34 -20.98 10.59 8.52
CA GLU A 34 -20.62 10.22 7.14
C GLU A 34 -21.61 9.20 6.57
N PHE A 35 -21.93 8.16 7.35
CA PHE A 35 -22.93 7.16 6.96
C PHE A 35 -24.34 7.74 6.88
N LYS A 36 -24.69 8.68 7.79
CA LYS A 36 -25.98 9.37 7.76
C LYS A 36 -26.13 10.23 6.49
N GLN A 37 -25.09 11.00 6.13
CA GLN A 37 -25.10 11.89 4.97
C GLN A 37 -25.10 11.12 3.64
N LEU A 38 -24.35 10.03 3.57
CA LEU A 38 -24.20 9.25 2.34
C LEU A 38 -25.30 8.19 2.15
N GLY A 39 -26.21 8.05 3.11
CA GLY A 39 -27.40 7.19 2.98
C GLY A 39 -27.10 5.69 2.95
N TYR A 40 -25.95 5.26 3.47
CA TYR A 40 -25.60 3.83 3.58
C TYR A 40 -25.14 3.47 5.00
N LYS A 41 -25.11 2.16 5.29
CA LYS A 41 -24.71 1.62 6.60
C LYS A 41 -23.32 0.99 6.51
N PRO A 42 -22.56 0.95 7.62
CA PRO A 42 -21.31 0.20 7.67
C PRO A 42 -21.55 -1.27 7.33
N ALA A 43 -20.72 -1.81 6.43
CA ALA A 43 -20.78 -3.21 6.05
C ALA A 43 -20.15 -4.11 7.12
N LYS A 44 -20.61 -5.37 7.16
CA LYS A 44 -19.93 -6.42 7.91
C LYS A 44 -18.63 -6.80 7.23
N TRP A 45 -17.60 -7.04 8.03
CA TRP A 45 -16.29 -7.46 7.57
C TRP A 45 -16.21 -8.99 7.53
N ALA A 46 -15.46 -9.52 6.59
CA ALA A 46 -15.02 -10.90 6.56
C ALA A 46 -13.52 -10.98 6.95
N PRO A 47 -13.03 -12.11 7.50
CA PRO A 47 -11.61 -12.29 7.81
C PRO A 47 -10.65 -12.01 6.64
N GLU A 48 -11.13 -12.19 5.41
CA GLU A 48 -10.41 -11.92 4.17
C GLU A 48 -10.18 -10.42 3.96
N ASP A 49 -11.06 -9.55 4.45
CA ASP A 49 -10.94 -8.10 4.29
C ASP A 49 -9.71 -7.53 5.03
N VAL A 50 -9.28 -8.20 6.10
CA VAL A 50 -8.05 -7.85 6.85
C VAL A 50 -6.77 -8.19 6.07
N VAL A 51 -6.81 -9.18 5.17
CA VAL A 51 -5.63 -9.66 4.43
C VAL A 51 -5.62 -9.27 2.96
N ARG A 52 -6.67 -8.61 2.47
CA ARG A 52 -6.71 -8.12 1.09
C ARG A 52 -5.61 -7.07 0.90
N ILE A 53 -4.76 -7.34 -0.09
CA ILE A 53 -3.59 -6.52 -0.45
C ILE A 53 -3.98 -5.09 -0.86
N ARG A 54 -5.24 -4.83 -1.20
CA ARG A 54 -5.71 -3.55 -1.73
C ARG A 54 -5.40 -2.33 -0.84
N SER A 55 -5.20 -2.51 0.46
CA SER A 55 -4.84 -1.41 1.38
C SER A 55 -3.39 -1.45 1.88
N HIS A 56 -2.58 -2.45 1.50
CA HIS A 56 -1.23 -2.67 2.08
C HIS A 56 -0.15 -3.07 1.08
N GLY A 57 -0.47 -3.22 -0.21
CA GLY A 57 0.53 -3.44 -1.25
C GLY A 57 1.46 -2.23 -1.34
N LEU A 58 2.71 -2.41 -0.94
CA LEU A 58 3.72 -1.36 -1.07
C LEU A 58 4.17 -1.32 -2.53
N THR A 59 3.47 -0.53 -3.34
CA THR A 59 3.86 -0.22 -4.72
C THR A 59 4.60 1.10 -4.76
N ARG A 60 5.92 1.09 -4.98
CA ARG A 60 6.78 2.26 -4.74
C ARG A 60 7.89 2.47 -5.77
N ASN A 61 8.38 1.44 -6.47
CA ASN A 61 9.50 1.57 -7.39
C ASN A 61 9.13 1.51 -8.88
N LEU A 62 7.99 0.92 -9.27
CA LEU A 62 7.63 0.77 -10.68
C LEU A 62 7.57 2.10 -11.46
N ASN A 63 6.96 3.15 -10.88
CA ASN A 63 6.92 4.48 -11.51
C ASN A 63 8.33 5.02 -11.77
N SER A 64 9.26 4.78 -10.83
CA SER A 64 10.65 5.23 -10.93
C SER A 64 11.41 4.48 -12.04
N GLU A 65 11.13 3.19 -12.21
CA GLU A 65 11.70 2.33 -13.26
C GLU A 65 11.23 2.71 -14.66
N VAL A 66 9.93 2.91 -14.83
CA VAL A 66 9.40 3.38 -16.13
C VAL A 66 9.95 4.75 -16.47
N ALA A 67 10.05 5.66 -15.50
CA ALA A 67 10.71 6.94 -15.70
C ALA A 67 12.19 6.77 -16.10
N ARG A 68 12.89 5.76 -15.57
CA ARG A 68 14.30 5.47 -15.89
C ARG A 68 14.42 4.99 -17.32
N ALA A 69 13.62 4.01 -17.72
CA ALA A 69 13.56 3.52 -19.09
C ALA A 69 13.26 4.66 -20.08
N ASN A 70 12.26 5.50 -19.79
CA ASN A 70 11.92 6.64 -20.63
C ASN A 70 13.04 7.69 -20.74
N THR A 71 13.78 7.96 -19.65
CA THR A 71 14.95 8.84 -19.68
C THR A 71 16.03 8.27 -20.59
N VAL A 72 16.36 6.98 -20.44
CA VAL A 72 17.36 6.30 -21.26
C VAL A 72 16.94 6.29 -22.73
N CYS A 73 15.68 5.97 -23.04
CA CYS A 73 15.13 6.01 -24.40
C CYS A 73 15.27 7.40 -25.05
N LYS A 74 14.91 8.48 -24.32
CA LYS A 74 14.95 9.84 -24.85
C LYS A 74 16.36 10.40 -25.01
N ALA A 75 17.25 10.10 -24.06
CA ALA A 75 18.62 10.58 -24.08
C ALA A 75 19.53 9.73 -24.98
N ASN A 76 19.10 8.49 -25.29
CA ASN A 76 19.94 7.46 -25.90
C ASN A 76 21.26 7.26 -25.13
N ASP A 77 21.20 7.37 -23.80
CA ASP A 77 22.33 7.29 -22.89
C ASP A 77 21.87 6.74 -21.54
N VAL A 78 22.48 5.65 -21.09
CA VAL A 78 22.18 5.03 -19.79
C VAL A 78 22.66 5.90 -18.62
N ASP A 79 23.70 6.70 -18.83
CA ASP A 79 24.25 7.58 -17.81
C ASP A 79 23.34 8.80 -17.56
N ALA A 80 22.40 9.10 -18.48
CA ALA A 80 21.43 10.18 -18.30
C ALA A 80 20.51 9.98 -17.07
N ASP A 81 20.30 8.74 -16.63
CA ASP A 81 19.50 8.45 -15.45
C ASP A 81 20.26 8.72 -14.13
N GLN A 82 21.59 8.85 -14.15
CA GLN A 82 22.40 9.13 -12.95
C GLN A 82 22.04 10.47 -12.29
N VAL A 83 21.55 11.43 -13.06
CA VAL A 83 21.15 12.75 -12.52
C VAL A 83 19.89 12.69 -11.64
N ARG A 84 19.16 11.56 -11.64
CA ARG A 84 17.95 11.38 -10.83
C ARG A 84 18.25 11.02 -9.37
N PHE A 85 19.48 10.63 -9.03
CA PHE A 85 19.87 10.25 -7.68
C PHE A 85 21.10 11.03 -7.20
N TYR A 86 21.03 11.59 -5.99
CA TYR A 86 22.10 12.39 -5.41
C TYR A 86 23.12 11.59 -4.58
N LEU A 87 22.68 10.51 -3.94
CA LEU A 87 23.50 9.64 -3.09
C LEU A 87 23.31 8.20 -3.54
N THR A 88 24.16 7.74 -4.44
CA THR A 88 24.24 6.33 -4.85
C THR A 88 25.60 5.77 -4.49
N ASN A 89 25.66 4.45 -4.29
CA ASN A 89 26.94 3.75 -4.31
C ASN A 89 27.56 3.88 -5.71
N ASN A 90 28.83 3.46 -5.90
CA ASN A 90 29.51 3.47 -7.21
C ASN A 90 28.93 2.50 -8.27
N TRP A 91 27.64 2.19 -8.20
CA TRP A 91 26.93 1.35 -9.14
C TRP A 91 26.66 2.11 -10.44
N ARG A 92 26.99 1.52 -11.59
CA ARG A 92 26.60 2.03 -12.90
C ARG A 92 25.50 1.16 -13.49
N SER A 93 24.39 1.81 -13.85
CA SER A 93 23.27 1.18 -14.52
C SER A 93 23.69 0.64 -15.90
N GLN A 94 23.12 -0.49 -16.29
CA GLN A 94 23.33 -1.09 -17.61
C GLN A 94 21.97 -1.47 -18.17
N VAL A 95 21.82 -1.38 -19.50
CA VAL A 95 20.64 -1.90 -20.19
C VAL A 95 20.89 -3.38 -20.46
N PRO A 96 20.06 -4.30 -19.92
CA PRO A 96 20.17 -5.72 -20.21
C PRO A 96 20.08 -6.01 -21.71
N GLU A 97 20.77 -7.06 -22.17
CA GLU A 97 20.69 -7.50 -23.56
C GLU A 97 19.22 -7.80 -23.95
N GLY A 98 18.78 -7.24 -25.07
CA GLY A 98 17.43 -7.43 -25.59
C GLY A 98 16.33 -6.59 -24.92
N LEU A 99 16.66 -5.74 -23.93
CA LEU A 99 15.69 -4.79 -23.39
C LEU A 99 15.62 -3.53 -24.26
N ASP A 100 14.44 -3.21 -24.78
CA ASP A 100 14.15 -1.91 -25.36
C ASP A 100 13.65 -0.96 -24.24
N PRO A 101 14.39 0.12 -23.91
CA PRO A 101 13.96 1.07 -22.89
C PRO A 101 12.81 1.98 -23.37
N CYS A 102 12.46 1.97 -24.66
CA CYS A 102 11.37 2.76 -25.22
C CYS A 102 10.02 2.09 -24.99
N LEU A 103 9.53 2.17 -23.76
CA LEU A 103 8.27 1.57 -23.33
C LEU A 103 7.04 2.26 -23.97
N PRO A 104 5.90 1.55 -24.11
CA PRO A 104 4.64 2.17 -24.53
C PRO A 104 4.25 3.35 -23.64
N VAL A 105 3.69 4.41 -24.25
CA VAL A 105 3.35 5.66 -23.56
C VAL A 105 2.32 5.48 -22.44
N ASP A 106 1.47 4.47 -22.53
CA ASP A 106 0.40 4.16 -21.59
C ASP A 106 0.69 2.95 -20.70
N VAL A 107 1.96 2.49 -20.64
CA VAL A 107 2.37 1.28 -19.89
C VAL A 107 1.97 1.32 -18.41
N LEU A 108 1.89 2.51 -17.80
CA LEU A 108 1.49 2.69 -16.40
C LEU A 108 -0.01 2.91 -16.20
N LYS A 109 -0.81 3.09 -17.26
CA LYS A 109 -2.20 3.56 -17.16
C LYS A 109 -3.06 2.67 -16.25
N VAL A 110 -3.05 1.36 -16.50
CA VAL A 110 -3.85 0.41 -15.72
C VAL A 110 -3.33 0.29 -14.29
N PHE A 111 -2.00 0.30 -14.12
CA PHE A 111 -1.37 0.24 -12.81
C PHE A 111 -1.77 1.44 -11.94
N GLN A 112 -1.63 2.66 -12.48
CA GLN A 112 -2.01 3.90 -11.78
C GLN A 112 -3.49 3.90 -11.38
N LEU A 113 -4.39 3.52 -12.30
CA LEU A 113 -5.82 3.40 -11.98
C LEU A 113 -6.11 2.38 -10.86
N ALA A 114 -5.29 1.33 -10.75
CA ALA A 114 -5.45 0.29 -9.74
C ALA A 114 -4.84 0.66 -8.38
N THR A 115 -3.80 1.49 -8.34
CA THR A 115 -2.99 1.78 -7.14
C THR A 115 -3.18 3.18 -6.56
N GLN A 116 -3.71 4.12 -7.35
CA GLN A 116 -3.94 5.48 -6.87
C GLN A 116 -4.96 5.52 -5.72
N GLY A 117 -4.81 6.53 -4.86
CA GLY A 117 -5.76 6.81 -3.79
C GLY A 117 -7.15 7.17 -4.33
N VAL A 118 -8.19 6.90 -3.52
CA VAL A 118 -9.54 7.38 -3.84
C VAL A 118 -9.57 8.89 -3.68
N ARG A 119 -9.76 9.62 -4.79
CA ARG A 119 -10.02 11.07 -4.75
C ARG A 119 -11.50 11.34 -4.46
N VAL A 120 -11.73 12.22 -3.51
CA VAL A 120 -13.05 12.82 -3.26
C VAL A 120 -12.92 14.32 -3.49
N THR A 121 -13.37 14.79 -4.66
CA THR A 121 -13.44 16.23 -4.98
C THR A 121 -14.80 16.80 -4.62
N PRO A 122 -14.94 18.12 -4.43
CA PRO A 122 -16.25 18.76 -4.27
C PRO A 122 -17.22 18.41 -5.40
N GLU A 123 -16.73 18.24 -6.62
CA GLU A 123 -17.50 17.83 -7.80
C GLU A 123 -17.96 16.37 -7.68
N SER A 124 -17.11 15.47 -7.16
CA SER A 124 -17.46 14.06 -6.88
C SER A 124 -18.52 13.91 -5.78
N ILE A 125 -18.56 14.85 -4.82
CA ILE A 125 -19.57 14.88 -3.75
C ILE A 125 -20.89 15.45 -4.29
N LYS A 126 -20.82 16.40 -5.23
CA LYS A 126 -21.99 17.13 -5.75
C LYS A 126 -22.82 16.37 -6.77
N SER A 127 -22.37 15.23 -7.30
CA SER A 127 -23.20 14.48 -8.23
C SER A 127 -23.04 12.96 -8.12
N ALA A 128 -24.18 12.28 -8.03
CA ALA A 128 -24.32 10.85 -8.29
C ALA A 128 -24.02 10.46 -9.76
N SER A 129 -23.49 11.40 -10.56
CA SER A 129 -23.33 11.31 -12.02
C SER A 129 -21.91 11.62 -12.51
N VAL A 130 -20.92 11.86 -11.64
CA VAL A 130 -19.54 11.99 -12.12
C VAL A 130 -19.02 10.60 -12.45
N ASN A 131 -18.52 10.42 -13.67
CA ASN A 131 -17.87 9.19 -14.07
C ASN A 131 -16.64 8.97 -13.17
N SER A 132 -16.67 7.92 -12.35
CA SER A 132 -15.57 7.57 -11.44
C SER A 132 -14.24 7.39 -12.16
N LEU A 133 -14.26 7.07 -13.46
CA LEU A 133 -13.07 6.95 -14.31
C LEU A 133 -12.44 8.31 -14.68
N GLU A 134 -13.22 9.38 -14.80
CA GLU A 134 -12.69 10.73 -15.08
C GLU A 134 -12.05 11.33 -13.83
N LEU A 135 -12.67 11.11 -12.67
CA LEU A 135 -12.12 11.54 -11.38
C LEU A 135 -10.80 10.83 -11.05
N ALA A 136 -10.73 9.55 -11.43
CA ALA A 136 -9.54 8.71 -11.37
C ALA A 136 -8.44 9.13 -12.38
N ALA A 137 -8.72 9.99 -13.36
CA ALA A 137 -7.73 10.40 -14.36
C ALA A 137 -7.05 11.75 -14.05
N LEU A 138 -7.38 12.39 -12.92
CA LEU A 138 -6.78 13.67 -12.52
C LEU A 138 -5.33 13.47 -12.04
N PRO A 139 -4.41 14.44 -12.31
CA PRO A 139 -3.01 14.35 -11.91
C PRO A 139 -2.86 14.15 -10.39
N ASP A 140 -1.92 13.28 -10.03
CA ASP A 140 -1.64 12.94 -8.64
C ASP A 140 -0.73 14.00 -8.01
N ASP A 141 -1.32 14.97 -7.31
CA ASP A 141 -0.59 15.88 -6.42
C ASP A 141 -0.24 15.19 -5.09
N ASP A 142 0.34 13.98 -5.13
CA ASP A 142 0.87 13.36 -3.91
C ASP A 142 2.12 14.14 -3.47
N PRO A 143 2.08 14.88 -2.35
CA PRO A 143 3.23 15.63 -1.91
C PRO A 143 4.38 14.66 -1.63
N ALA A 144 5.44 14.82 -2.41
CA ALA A 144 6.62 13.98 -2.37
C ALA A 144 7.13 13.68 -0.94
N ALA A 145 7.45 12.40 -0.72
CA ALA A 145 8.36 11.85 0.28
C ALA A 145 7.89 11.84 1.76
N GLU A 146 7.13 10.79 2.11
CA GLU A 146 7.04 10.30 3.49
C GLU A 146 8.41 9.76 3.96
N GLY A 147 9.10 10.56 4.78
CA GLY A 147 10.28 10.13 5.53
C GLY A 147 9.92 9.30 6.76
N SER A 148 10.90 8.82 7.50
CA SER A 148 10.70 8.20 8.82
C SER A 148 12.05 8.15 9.53
N ASN A 149 12.06 8.41 10.82
CA ASN A 149 13.25 8.30 11.64
C ASN A 149 13.18 7.08 12.56
N ASN A 150 14.32 6.42 12.79
CA ASN A 150 14.43 5.37 13.80
C ASN A 150 15.84 5.33 14.40
N TRP A 151 15.96 5.60 15.70
CA TRP A 151 17.23 5.63 16.43
C TRP A 151 17.21 4.62 17.58
N VAL A 152 18.34 3.90 17.75
CA VAL A 152 18.56 3.01 18.90
C VAL A 152 19.90 3.35 19.54
N VAL A 153 19.88 3.63 20.83
CA VAL A 153 21.06 3.91 21.65
C VAL A 153 21.35 2.69 22.51
N ALA A 154 22.56 2.15 22.37
CA ALA A 154 23.01 1.03 23.18
C ALA A 154 23.14 1.43 24.67
N PRO A 155 22.91 0.50 25.63
CA PRO A 155 23.04 0.76 27.07
C PRO A 155 24.31 1.52 27.48
N LYS A 156 25.46 1.13 26.91
CA LYS A 156 26.78 1.75 27.18
C LYS A 156 26.91 3.21 26.76
N LYS A 157 25.95 3.73 25.97
CA LYS A 157 25.88 5.11 25.48
C LYS A 157 24.75 5.91 26.16
N SER A 158 24.13 5.36 27.22
CA SER A 158 23.00 5.95 27.94
C SER A 158 23.35 6.13 29.41
N THR A 159 22.99 7.28 30.00
CA THR A 159 23.23 7.58 31.43
C THR A 159 22.44 6.67 32.37
N THR A 160 21.38 6.02 31.88
CA THR A 160 20.54 5.11 32.66
C THR A 160 21.03 3.66 32.64
N GLY A 161 22.05 3.34 31.82
CA GLY A 161 22.45 1.95 31.55
C GLY A 161 21.38 1.12 30.84
N ARG A 162 20.32 1.73 30.30
CA ARG A 162 19.27 1.09 29.51
C ARG A 162 19.34 1.52 28.05
N ALA A 163 18.92 0.63 27.16
CA ALA A 163 18.74 0.97 25.75
C ALA A 163 17.62 2.02 25.60
N ILE A 164 17.79 2.94 24.65
CA ILE A 164 16.78 3.94 24.29
C ILE A 164 16.43 3.74 22.82
N MET A 165 15.14 3.73 22.50
CA MET A 165 14.65 3.67 21.13
C MET A 165 13.73 4.86 20.87
N ALA A 166 13.89 5.50 19.72
CA ALA A 166 12.99 6.52 19.21
C ALA A 166 12.58 6.15 17.79
N ASN A 167 11.28 5.93 17.56
CA ASN A 167 10.72 5.67 16.23
C ASN A 167 9.67 6.74 15.92
N ASP A 168 9.86 7.42 14.78
CA ASP A 168 9.13 8.60 14.37
C ASP A 168 8.76 8.46 12.88
N PRO A 169 7.72 7.68 12.56
CA PRO A 169 7.27 7.47 11.18
C PRO A 169 6.51 8.71 10.67
N HIS A 170 6.93 9.29 9.54
CA HIS A 170 6.21 10.42 8.94
C HIS A 170 5.15 9.89 7.97
N ARG A 171 3.91 10.31 8.18
CA ARG A 171 2.76 9.88 7.37
C ARG A 171 1.84 11.06 7.11
N ALA A 172 1.21 11.07 5.95
CA ALA A 172 0.16 12.03 5.66
C ALA A 172 -0.98 11.91 6.68
N TYR A 173 -1.48 13.07 7.15
CA TYR A 173 -2.69 13.10 7.96
C TYR A 173 -3.88 12.68 7.10
N SER A 174 -4.57 11.64 7.56
CA SER A 174 -5.69 11.01 6.86
C SER A 174 -6.83 10.71 7.83
N ALA A 175 -8.04 10.57 7.29
CA ALA A 175 -9.22 10.12 8.02
C ALA A 175 -9.81 8.90 7.30
N PRO A 176 -9.74 7.69 7.89
CA PRO A 176 -9.11 7.38 9.18
C PRO A 176 -7.58 7.53 9.16
N SER A 177 -6.99 7.85 10.31
CA SER A 177 -5.52 7.89 10.47
C SER A 177 -4.92 6.51 10.21
N LEU A 178 -3.80 6.45 9.49
CA LEU A 178 -3.06 5.20 9.28
C LEU A 178 -2.60 4.55 10.60
N ARG A 179 -2.41 5.35 11.67
CA ARG A 179 -1.93 4.84 12.96
C ARG A 179 -2.98 5.02 14.05
N TYR A 180 -3.17 3.96 14.84
CA TYR A 180 -4.02 3.93 16.01
C TYR A 180 -3.26 3.37 17.21
N ILE A 181 -3.22 4.11 18.32
CA ILE A 181 -2.55 3.67 19.55
C ILE A 181 -3.48 2.78 20.36
N ALA A 182 -2.98 1.60 20.73
CA ALA A 182 -3.67 0.66 21.59
C ALA A 182 -2.70 0.00 22.59
N HIS A 183 -3.26 -0.42 23.72
CA HIS A 183 -2.60 -1.28 24.69
C HIS A 183 -3.36 -2.61 24.74
N ILE A 184 -2.69 -3.70 24.39
CA ILE A 184 -3.24 -5.05 24.44
C ILE A 184 -2.67 -5.76 25.66
N SER A 185 -3.55 -6.18 26.57
CA SER A 185 -3.21 -6.87 27.81
C SER A 185 -4.03 -8.17 27.92
N ALA A 186 -3.33 -9.30 28.01
CA ALA A 186 -3.87 -10.65 28.14
C ALA A 186 -2.82 -11.58 28.79
N PRO A 187 -3.18 -12.79 29.24
CA PRO A 187 -2.19 -13.75 29.72
C PRO A 187 -1.09 -14.01 28.68
N GLY A 188 0.15 -13.70 29.02
CA GLY A 188 1.31 -13.83 28.12
C GLY A 188 1.48 -12.71 27.10
N LEU A 189 0.62 -11.69 27.05
CA LEU A 189 0.71 -10.56 26.12
C LEU A 189 0.46 -9.24 26.85
N ASN A 190 1.44 -8.34 26.82
CA ASN A 190 1.30 -6.99 27.38
C ASN A 190 2.11 -6.03 26.52
N VAL A 191 1.46 -5.37 25.56
CA VAL A 191 2.13 -4.54 24.55
C VAL A 191 1.35 -3.27 24.28
N ILE A 192 2.04 -2.13 24.29
CA ILE A 192 1.47 -0.83 23.98
C ILE A 192 2.21 -0.22 22.81
N GLY A 193 1.47 0.44 21.92
CA GLY A 193 2.04 1.13 20.78
C GLY A 193 0.99 1.45 19.74
N ALA A 194 1.41 1.61 18.49
CA ALA A 194 0.55 1.87 17.36
C ALA A 194 0.51 0.69 16.37
N GLY A 195 -0.68 0.44 15.84
CA GLY A 195 -0.94 -0.42 14.69
C GLY A 195 -1.75 0.31 13.63
N GLU A 196 -2.22 -0.41 12.62
CA GLU A 196 -3.16 0.12 11.63
C GLU A 196 -4.60 -0.18 12.07
N PRO A 197 -5.55 0.77 11.95
CA PRO A 197 -6.92 0.56 12.40
C PRO A 197 -7.60 -0.67 11.79
N ALA A 198 -7.19 -1.07 10.59
CA ALA A 198 -7.75 -2.20 9.85
C ALA A 198 -7.05 -3.54 10.14
N LEU A 199 -5.96 -3.55 10.91
CA LEU A 199 -5.15 -4.74 11.18
C LEU A 199 -5.11 -5.07 12.67
N PRO A 200 -5.12 -6.37 13.05
CA PRO A 200 -4.93 -6.76 14.42
C PRO A 200 -3.47 -6.58 14.86
N GLY A 201 -3.27 -5.94 16.02
CA GLY A 201 -1.99 -5.92 16.72
C GLY A 201 -1.26 -4.57 16.70
N ILE A 202 -0.01 -4.59 17.16
CA ILE A 202 0.86 -3.43 17.33
C ILE A 202 2.09 -3.63 16.44
N SER A 203 2.34 -2.70 15.50
CA SER A 203 3.49 -2.74 14.59
C SER A 203 4.66 -1.89 15.05
N ILE A 204 4.40 -0.90 15.91
CA ILE A 204 5.39 0.01 16.50
C ILE A 204 5.05 0.13 17.98
N GLY A 205 5.97 -0.14 18.89
CA GLY A 205 5.65 -0.08 20.30
C GLY A 205 6.69 -0.72 21.19
N HIS A 206 6.27 -1.07 22.40
CA HIS A 206 7.12 -1.75 23.35
C HIS A 206 6.30 -2.57 24.34
N ASN A 207 7.01 -3.42 25.07
CA ASN A 207 6.49 -4.11 26.24
C ASN A 207 7.48 -3.93 27.41
N GLY A 208 7.37 -4.75 28.45
CA GLY A 208 8.27 -4.69 29.61
C GLY A 208 9.72 -5.10 29.34
N THR A 209 10.03 -5.67 28.17
CA THR A 209 11.35 -6.26 27.86
C THR A 209 11.99 -5.78 26.56
N ILE A 210 11.20 -5.40 25.54
CA ILE A 210 11.68 -4.93 24.23
C ILE A 210 10.91 -3.72 23.74
N ALA A 211 11.53 -2.94 22.86
CA ALA A 211 10.90 -1.93 22.01
C ALA A 211 11.20 -2.24 20.54
N PHE A 212 10.25 -1.91 19.66
CA PHE A 212 10.34 -2.18 18.23
C PHE A 212 9.58 -1.10 17.45
N GLY A 213 9.93 -0.97 16.18
CA GLY A 213 9.43 0.07 15.31
C GLY A 213 9.88 -0.18 13.89
N LEU A 214 9.41 0.66 12.97
CA LEU A 214 9.63 0.48 11.54
C LEU A 214 9.90 1.82 10.86
N THR A 215 10.64 1.74 9.76
CA THR A 215 10.87 2.83 8.81
C THR A 215 10.70 2.25 7.41
N ILE A 216 10.39 3.10 6.44
CA ILE A 216 10.38 2.68 5.04
C ILE A 216 11.80 2.32 4.64
N PHE A 217 11.98 1.15 4.03
CA PHE A 217 13.24 0.76 3.41
C PHE A 217 13.03 0.72 1.89
N ASN A 218 13.51 1.77 1.22
CA ASN A 218 13.36 1.92 -0.23
C ASN A 218 14.31 0.97 -0.94
N ILE A 219 13.81 -0.20 -1.31
CA ILE A 219 14.48 -1.17 -2.18
C ILE A 219 13.62 -1.39 -3.42
N ASP A 220 14.19 -2.07 -4.40
CA ASP A 220 13.45 -2.63 -5.51
C ASP A 220 12.53 -3.76 -5.02
N GLN A 221 11.22 -3.62 -5.23
CA GLN A 221 10.17 -4.54 -4.76
C GLN A 221 9.17 -4.92 -5.86
N GLU A 222 9.33 -4.38 -7.07
CA GLU A 222 8.38 -4.49 -8.17
C GLU A 222 9.16 -4.64 -9.48
N ASP A 223 8.74 -5.55 -10.35
CA ASP A 223 9.32 -5.72 -11.68
C ASP A 223 8.25 -5.48 -12.76
N LEU A 224 8.63 -4.81 -13.84
CA LEU A 224 7.82 -4.68 -15.05
C LEU A 224 8.24 -5.69 -16.11
N TYR A 225 7.29 -6.50 -16.57
CA TYR A 225 7.46 -7.36 -17.74
C TYR A 225 6.62 -6.85 -18.90
N VAL A 226 7.25 -6.63 -20.05
CA VAL A 226 6.57 -6.28 -21.30
C VAL A 226 6.64 -7.48 -22.23
N TYR A 227 5.47 -7.95 -22.67
CA TYR A 227 5.37 -9.10 -23.57
C TYR A 227 4.75 -8.72 -24.91
N GLU A 228 5.26 -9.33 -25.97
CA GLU A 228 4.63 -9.31 -27.29
C GLU A 228 3.34 -10.12 -27.27
N LEU A 229 2.24 -9.56 -27.78
CA LEU A 229 0.99 -10.30 -27.96
C LEU A 229 1.03 -11.13 -29.26
N ASN A 230 0.37 -12.29 -29.25
CA ASN A 230 0.23 -13.09 -30.47
C ASN A 230 -0.64 -12.33 -31.48
N PRO A 231 -0.12 -11.98 -32.68
CA PRO A 231 -0.87 -11.20 -33.67
C PRO A 231 -2.11 -11.94 -34.19
N ASN A 232 -2.14 -13.26 -34.09
CA ASN A 232 -3.28 -14.09 -34.52
C ASN A 232 -4.23 -14.43 -33.36
N ASN A 233 -3.81 -14.23 -32.11
CA ASN A 233 -4.63 -14.51 -30.93
C ASN A 233 -4.25 -13.61 -29.74
N PRO A 234 -4.92 -12.46 -29.54
CA PRO A 234 -4.54 -11.48 -28.52
C PRO A 234 -4.71 -11.99 -27.07
N THR A 235 -5.29 -13.19 -26.86
CA THR A 235 -5.32 -13.83 -25.53
C THR A 235 -4.05 -14.62 -25.23
N GLN A 236 -3.01 -14.47 -26.04
CA GLN A 236 -1.71 -15.10 -25.84
C GLN A 236 -0.58 -14.07 -25.87
N TYR A 237 0.47 -14.35 -25.11
CA TYR A 237 1.70 -13.55 -25.05
C TYR A 237 2.92 -14.43 -25.30
N ARG A 238 4.01 -13.82 -25.79
CA ARG A 238 5.25 -14.53 -26.09
C ARG A 238 6.04 -14.79 -24.82
N TYR A 239 6.39 -16.04 -24.56
CA TYR A 239 7.20 -16.43 -23.40
C TYR A 239 8.12 -17.60 -23.73
N LYS A 240 9.41 -17.50 -23.35
CA LYS A 240 10.45 -18.54 -23.57
C LYS A 240 10.45 -19.16 -24.99
N GLY A 241 10.19 -18.32 -26.00
CA GLY A 241 10.18 -18.74 -27.41
C GLY A 241 8.86 -19.31 -27.93
N GLY A 242 7.81 -19.41 -27.11
CA GLY A 242 6.47 -19.87 -27.51
C GLY A 242 5.35 -18.89 -27.18
N TRP A 243 4.11 -19.26 -27.53
CA TRP A 243 2.90 -18.52 -27.17
C TRP A 243 2.25 -19.16 -25.93
N GLU A 244 2.11 -18.39 -24.86
CA GLU A 244 1.38 -18.78 -23.65
C GLU A 244 0.04 -18.08 -23.58
N SER A 245 -0.98 -18.76 -23.04
CA SER A 245 -2.33 -18.21 -22.93
C SER A 245 -2.52 -17.48 -21.60
N PHE A 246 -3.15 -16.31 -21.63
CA PHE A 246 -3.55 -15.63 -20.41
C PHE A 246 -4.55 -16.47 -19.61
N ARG A 247 -4.42 -16.46 -18.28
CA ARG A 247 -5.50 -16.86 -17.39
C ARG A 247 -6.52 -15.73 -17.30
N ILE A 248 -7.66 -15.89 -17.95
CA ILE A 248 -8.75 -14.90 -17.93
C ILE A 248 -9.65 -15.16 -16.73
N VAL A 249 -9.72 -14.19 -15.82
CA VAL A 249 -10.70 -14.17 -14.71
C VAL A 249 -11.81 -13.19 -15.08
N LYS A 250 -13.06 -13.65 -15.09
CA LYS A 250 -14.23 -12.80 -15.33
C LYS A 250 -14.92 -12.52 -14.01
N GLU A 251 -15.08 -11.24 -13.68
CA GLU A 251 -15.74 -10.79 -12.47
C GLU A 251 -16.94 -9.91 -12.83
N GLU A 252 -18.08 -10.11 -12.17
CA GLU A 252 -19.27 -9.26 -12.31
C GLU A 252 -19.25 -8.20 -11.22
N ILE A 253 -19.17 -6.93 -11.61
CA ILE A 253 -19.25 -5.79 -10.68
C ILE A 253 -20.67 -5.22 -10.78
N ARG A 254 -21.43 -5.38 -9.70
CA ARG A 254 -22.77 -4.78 -9.59
C ARG A 254 -22.65 -3.32 -9.21
N ILE A 255 -23.08 -2.44 -10.10
CA ILE A 255 -23.18 -1.01 -9.85
C ILE A 255 -24.54 -0.76 -9.18
N LYS A 256 -24.54 0.06 -8.12
CA LYS A 256 -25.77 0.53 -7.46
C LYS A 256 -26.22 1.85 -8.06
#